data_AF-A0A348NNF5-F1
#
_entry.id   AF-A0A348NNF5-F1
#
_cell.length_a   1.000
_cell.length_b   1.000
_cell.length_c   1.000
_cell.angle_alpha   90.00
_cell.angle_beta   90.00
_cell.angle_gamma   90.00
#
_symmetry.space_group_name_H-M   'P 1'
#
loop_
_entity.id
_entity.type
_entity.pdbx_description
1 polymer ?
#
loop_
_entity_poly.entity_id
_entity_poly.type
_entity_poly.pdbx_seq_one_letter_code
_entity_poly.pdbx_strand_id
1 'polypeptide(L)' 'MLEIMNAAQIIEEIQRLPEDERGKVLDFARHQPNAETLEAMREPTDDLPRVETVEDLLKELQD' A
#
# COMPACT_ATOMS: atom_id res chain seq x y z
N MET A 1 -5.22 21.56 0.28
CA MET A 1 -3.78 21.50 0.57
C MET A 1 -3.59 20.55 1.73
N LEU A 2 -2.91 19.42 1.54
CA LEU A 2 -2.45 18.61 2.67
C LEU A 2 -1.25 19.35 3.28
N GLU A 3 -1.38 19.83 4.51
CA GLU A 3 -0.20 20.28 5.26
C GLU A 3 0.71 19.06 5.44
N ILE A 4 1.95 19.16 4.95
CA ILE A 4 2.94 18.10 5.14
C ILE A 4 3.34 18.12 6.61
N MET A 5 2.74 17.23 7.40
CA MET A 5 3.09 17.04 8.80
C MET A 5 4.47 16.38 8.89
N ASN A 6 5.34 16.94 9.73
CA ASN A 6 6.64 16.33 9.99
C ASN A 6 6.49 15.12 10.94
N ALA A 7 7.53 14.31 11.05
CA ALA A 7 7.51 13.10 11.87
C ALA A 7 7.14 13.35 13.33
N ALA A 8 7.59 14.47 13.92
CA ALA A 8 7.29 14.81 15.31
C ALA A 8 5.79 15.12 15.50
N GLN A 9 5.20 15.87 14.57
CA GLN A 9 3.77 16.17 14.59
C GLN A 9 2.92 14.92 14.40
N ILE A 10 3.33 13.99 13.53
CA ILE A 10 2.65 12.71 13.33
C ILE A 10 2.64 11.89 14.63
N ILE A 11 3.79 11.85 15.33
CA ILE A 11 3.90 11.13 16.61
C ILE A 11 2.99 11.74 17.67
N GLU A 12 2.94 13.07 17.78
CA GLU A 12 2.04 13.75 18.71
C GLU A 12 0.57 13.42 18.44
N GLU A 13 0.15 13.40 17.19
CA GLU A 13 -1.23 13.04 16.85
C GLU A 13 -1.55 11.58 17.19
N ILE A 14 -0.62 10.65 16.92
CA ILE A 14 -0.79 9.24 17.30
C ILE A 14 -0.93 9.09 18.82
N GLN A 15 -0.18 9.87 19.62
CA GLN A 15 -0.29 9.84 21.08
C GLN A 15 -1.63 10.37 21.59
N ARG A 16 -2.25 11.31 20.88
CA ARG A 16 -3.57 11.89 21.22
C ARG A 16 -4.73 10.95 20.91
N LEU A 17 -4.50 9.87 20.15
CA LEU A 17 -5.55 8.89 19.84
C LEU A 17 -6.01 8.12 21.08
N PRO A 18 -7.30 7.72 21.12
CA PRO A 18 -7.80 6.72 22.05
C PRO A 18 -6.97 5.43 22.03
N GLU A 19 -6.91 4.72 23.16
CA GLU A 19 -6.04 3.55 23.31
C GLU A 19 -6.33 2.42 22.31
N ASP A 20 -7.61 2.21 22.01
CA ASP A 20 -8.11 1.26 21.02
C ASP A 20 -7.77 1.63 19.57
N GLU A 21 -7.57 2.92 19.30
CA GLU A 21 -7.16 3.42 17.98
C GLU A 21 -5.63 3.37 17.79
N ARG A 22 -4.84 3.55 18.86
CA ARG A 22 -3.37 3.49 18.77
C ARG A 22 -2.86 2.14 18.27
N GLY A 23 -3.52 1.03 18.67
CA GLY A 23 -3.17 -0.31 18.19
C GLY A 23 -3.27 -0.47 16.68
N LYS A 24 -4.29 0.16 16.07
CA LYS A 24 -4.52 0.10 14.62
C LYS A 24 -3.45 0.81 13.81
N VAL A 25 -2.83 1.86 14.36
CA VAL A 25 -1.68 2.54 13.72
C VAL A 25 -0.48 1.59 13.63
N LEU A 26 -0.23 0.83 14.70
CA LEU A 26 0.84 -0.16 14.74
C LEU A 26 0.59 -1.30 13.75
N ASP A 27 -0.65 -1.78 13.69
CA ASP A 27 -1.05 -2.79 12.71
C ASP A 27 -0.92 -2.26 11.29
N PHE A 28 -1.39 -1.05 11.00
CA PHE A 28 -1.22 -0.41 9.69
C PHE A 28 0.25 -0.33 9.26
N ALA A 29 1.14 0.09 10.17
CA ALA A 29 2.58 0.20 9.91
C ALA A 29 3.23 -1.17 9.63
N ARG A 30 2.80 -2.23 10.34
CA ARG A 30 3.30 -3.60 10.14
C ARG A 30 2.86 -4.22 8.82
N HIS A 31 1.69 -3.82 8.32
CA HIS A 31 1.15 -4.30 7.05
C HIS A 31 1.51 -3.38 5.87
N GLN A 32 2.33 -2.35 6.09
CA GLN A 32 2.87 -1.59 4.97
C GLN A 32 3.78 -2.50 4.14
N PRO A 33 3.66 -2.47 2.79
CA PRO A 33 4.59 -3.18 1.93
C PRO A 33 6.02 -2.71 2.21
N ASN A 34 6.96 -3.65 2.27
CA ASN A 34 8.37 -3.31 2.40
C ASN A 34 8.88 -2.64 1.10
N ALA A 35 10.10 -2.09 1.13
CA ALA A 35 10.67 -1.37 -0.01
C ALA A 35 10.69 -2.21 -1.30
N GLU A 36 11.04 -3.49 -1.19
CA GLU A 36 11.04 -4.46 -2.30
C GLU A 36 9.63 -4.65 -2.90
N THR A 37 8.61 -4.77 -2.05
CA THR A 37 7.22 -4.90 -2.51
C THR A 37 6.74 -3.61 -3.17
N LEU A 38 7.10 -2.44 -2.63
CA LEU A 38 6.75 -1.15 -3.24
C LEU A 38 7.43 -0.94 -4.60
N GLU A 39 8.64 -1.46 -4.78
CA GLU A 39 9.37 -1.44 -6.05
C GLU A 39 8.70 -2.37 -7.06
N ALA A 40 8.39 -3.61 -6.69
CA ALA A 40 7.67 -4.56 -7.53
C ALA A 40 6.26 -4.08 -7.93
N MET A 41 5.58 -3.32 -7.07
CA MET A 41 4.29 -2.69 -7.41
C MET A 41 4.42 -1.51 -8.39
N ARG A 42 5.60 -0.87 -8.45
CA ARG A 42 5.89 0.26 -9.34
C ARG A 42 6.41 -0.17 -10.68
N GLU A 43 7.04 -1.34 -10.77
CA GLU A 43 7.34 -1.97 -12.05
C GLU A 43 6.01 -2.31 -12.75
N PRO A 44 5.64 -1.65 -13.86
CA PRO A 44 4.92 -2.40 -14.87
C PRO A 44 5.89 -3.53 -15.24
N THR A 45 5.47 -4.77 -15.10
CA THR A 45 6.21 -5.86 -15.69
C THR A 45 6.21 -5.64 -17.19
N ASP A 46 7.29 -5.09 -17.71
CA ASP A 46 7.44 -4.74 -19.13
C ASP A 46 7.22 -5.96 -20.04
N ASP A 47 7.36 -7.17 -19.48
CA ASP A 47 7.17 -8.46 -20.13
C ASP A 47 5.81 -9.13 -19.82
N LEU A 48 4.95 -8.55 -18.97
CA LEU A 48 3.62 -9.13 -18.75
C LEU A 48 2.64 -8.67 -19.85
N PRO A 49 1.87 -9.61 -20.42
CA PRO A 49 0.83 -9.26 -21.37
C PRO A 49 -0.21 -8.36 -20.69
N ARG A 50 -0.42 -7.17 -21.27
CA ARG A 50 -1.50 -6.29 -20.85
C ARG A 50 -2.80 -6.85 -21.40
N VAL A 51 -3.68 -7.28 -20.52
CA VAL A 51 -5.04 -7.70 -20.88
C VAL A 51 -5.97 -6.49 -20.78
N GLU A 52 -6.66 -6.18 -21.88
CA GLU A 52 -7.58 -5.04 -21.95
C GLU A 52 -8.99 -5.41 -21.46
N THR A 53 -9.31 -6.72 -21.39
CA THR A 53 -10.61 -7.24 -20.97
C THR A 53 -10.47 -8.40 -19.99
N VAL A 54 -11.56 -8.68 -19.26
CA VAL A 54 -11.63 -9.82 -18.32
C VAL A 54 -11.64 -11.14 -19.10
N GLU A 55 -12.24 -11.15 -20.29
CA GLU A 55 -12.28 -12.32 -21.18
C GLU A 55 -10.88 -12.72 -21.67
N ASP A 56 -10.00 -11.75 -21.91
CA ASP A 56 -8.60 -12.01 -22.29
C ASP A 56 -7.81 -12.58 -21.12
N LEU A 57 -8.01 -12.04 -19.90
CA LEU A 57 -7.41 -12.58 -18.68
C LEU A 57 -7.81 -14.05 -18.45
N LEU A 58 -9.09 -14.37 -18.64
CA LEU A 58 -9.61 -15.72 -18.39
C LEU A 58 -9.09 -16.76 -19.39
N LYS A 59 -8.72 -16.35 -20.61
CA LYS A 59 -8.10 -17.25 -21.59
C LYS A 59 -6.66 -17.57 -21.24
N GLU A 60 -5.87 -16.56 -20.86
CA GLU A 60 -4.47 -16.74 -20.47
C GLU A 60 -4.28 -17.64 -19.25
N LEU A 61 -5.28 -17.71 -18.35
CA LEU A 61 -5.26 -18.54 -17.15
C LEU A 61 -5.71 -20.00 -17.37
N GLN A 62 -6.12 -20.37 -18.58
CA GLN A 62 -6.64 -21.72 -18.91
C GLN A 62 -5.61 -22.64 -19.59
N ASP A 63 -4.40 -22.14 -19.86
CA ASP A 63 -3.23 -22.92 -20.32
C ASP A 63 -2.36 -23.40 -19.15
#